data_AF-A0A0D2HI90-F1
#
_entry.id   AF-A0A0D2HI90-F1
#
_cell.length_a   1.000
_cell.length_b   1.000
_cell.length_c   1.000
_cell.angle_alpha   90.00
_cell.angle_beta   90.00
_cell.angle_gamma   90.00
#
_symmetry.space_group_name_H-M   'P 1'
#
loop_
_entity.id
_entity.type
_entity.pdbx_description
1 polymer ?
#
loop_
_entity_poly.entity_id
_entity_poly.type
_entity_poly.pdbx_seq_one_letter_code
_entity_poly.pdbx_strand_id
1 'polypeptide(L)'
;MPFEDSGGPQHRPLRGHDTPDPMDIDGSASDLQHVSAQATERYVDAGSCIQNQEPSSSSNLEDTNAGKEQRSLSAPWEGYHEVNVSPASGEYRPHEKDVSYDLTSSKRDEGAIHGSGKDTDISNKPKTGTRQSIFSFFSGSDKREPKASEDAYRTETRVAISRAKLQNFEEAYARLERANGDLKRKLQGARAKNDQLFEQWTEGKVGGRWNPLPDDEVRQLLKNLDNDITDWAAKWAVKGLDLGRGPDEFVIEFAAYLSPFVRLTQNGSLPTVICGPPARMREKIPVLLLNGGLWDTIHTKFFKTPFWCFPNHSEALHDIFSQLAKGDPREAQAWRCSLWRLLSPARTSDMTRSQQEVYEDTKNKISDFCDTVASHFESGPACFLLKAESEDHQRDHRAKQLREILRDAAAIAERLWTQNSSLETVDLKYIQERNLTFDVSSPLLQGHRQSRLAGIDDDDEVNNGRKILIVTRPGLVRVEQNEGNGSGRTLAKAIVWLDDLPQGQGARR
;
A
#
# COMPACT_ATOMS: atom_id res chain seq x y z
N MET A 1 -56.69 -24.04 53.81
CA MET A 1 -57.07 -24.44 55.18
C MET A 1 -56.74 -25.92 55.35
N PRO A 2 -56.33 -26.41 56.53
CA PRO A 2 -55.18 -25.97 57.35
C PRO A 2 -54.41 -27.17 57.97
N PHE A 3 -53.62 -26.88 59.03
CA PHE A 3 -52.77 -27.69 59.95
C PHE A 3 -51.27 -27.52 59.69
N GLU A 4 -50.61 -26.58 60.38
CA GLU A 4 -50.10 -26.63 61.79
C GLU A 4 -49.04 -27.72 61.97
N ASP A 5 -47.76 -27.37 62.09
CA ASP A 5 -47.03 -26.82 63.25
C ASP A 5 -46.44 -27.95 64.13
N SER A 6 -45.10 -28.00 64.24
CA SER A 6 -44.34 -28.21 65.49
C SER A 6 -42.86 -28.58 65.26
N GLY A 7 -41.98 -27.85 65.98
CA GLY A 7 -40.85 -28.47 66.69
C GLY A 7 -39.44 -28.32 66.11
N GLY A 8 -38.62 -27.45 66.73
CA GLY A 8 -37.14 -27.42 66.60
C GLY A 8 -36.45 -28.66 67.19
N PRO A 9 -35.11 -28.72 67.31
CA PRO A 9 -34.31 -27.72 68.02
C PRO A 9 -32.93 -27.39 67.43
N GLN A 10 -32.28 -26.44 68.12
CA GLN A 10 -30.99 -25.79 67.92
C GLN A 10 -29.79 -26.74 67.83
N HIS A 11 -28.82 -26.42 66.97
CA HIS A 11 -27.40 -26.71 67.19
C HIS A 11 -26.52 -25.66 66.48
N ARG A 12 -25.73 -24.92 67.26
CA ARG A 12 -24.47 -24.27 66.81
C ARG A 12 -23.40 -25.35 66.62
N PRO A 13 -22.42 -25.12 65.73
CA PRO A 13 -21.08 -24.89 66.26
C PRO A 13 -20.30 -23.75 65.59
N LEU A 14 -19.35 -23.25 66.37
CA LEU A 14 -18.31 -22.27 66.05
C LEU A 14 -17.12 -22.95 65.35
N ARG A 15 -16.50 -22.24 64.39
CA ARG A 15 -15.06 -22.21 63.97
C ARG A 15 -15.04 -21.54 62.59
N GLY A 16 -14.32 -20.45 62.31
CA GLY A 16 -12.96 -20.11 62.71
C GLY A 16 -12.11 -20.19 61.44
N HIS A 17 -12.04 -19.09 60.67
CA HIS A 17 -11.09 -18.94 59.57
C HIS A 17 -10.43 -17.57 59.69
N ASP A 18 -9.15 -17.62 60.00
CA ASP A 18 -8.20 -16.52 60.02
C ASP A 18 -8.13 -15.86 58.64
N THR A 19 -8.24 -14.54 58.64
CA THR A 19 -7.86 -13.69 57.51
C THR A 19 -6.44 -13.19 57.78
N PRO A 20 -5.49 -13.33 56.84
CA PRO A 20 -4.18 -12.70 57.01
C PRO A 20 -4.28 -11.21 56.67
N ASP A 21 -3.67 -10.40 57.53
CA ASP A 21 -3.48 -8.96 57.34
C ASP A 21 -2.70 -8.66 56.04
N PRO A 22 -2.98 -7.50 55.40
CA PRO A 22 -2.25 -7.06 54.23
C PRO A 22 -0.85 -6.57 54.64
N MET A 23 0.19 -7.16 54.05
CA MET A 23 1.54 -6.59 54.12
C MET A 23 1.62 -5.34 53.26
N ASP A 24 1.98 -4.24 53.91
CA ASP A 24 2.46 -3.01 53.26
C ASP A 24 3.74 -3.31 52.48
N ILE A 25 3.66 -3.20 51.15
CA ILE A 25 4.83 -3.17 50.27
C ILE A 25 5.00 -1.71 49.82
N ASP A 26 5.82 -0.98 50.56
CA ASP A 26 6.42 0.28 50.12
C ASP A 26 7.44 -0.03 49.00
N GLY A 27 6.96 -0.05 47.76
CA GLY A 27 7.77 -0.12 46.54
C GLY A 27 7.71 1.22 45.81
N SER A 28 8.82 1.97 45.85
CA SER A 28 8.92 3.30 45.28
C SER A 28 8.63 3.32 43.77
N ALA A 29 7.75 4.22 43.34
CA ALA A 29 7.30 4.39 41.95
C ALA A 29 8.37 5.00 41.02
N SER A 30 9.62 5.17 41.49
CA SER A 30 10.69 5.84 40.75
C SER A 30 11.49 4.90 39.83
N ASP A 31 11.46 3.58 40.08
CA ASP A 31 12.31 2.64 39.36
C ASP A 31 11.69 2.11 38.04
N LEU A 32 10.38 2.28 37.85
CA LEU A 32 9.69 1.84 36.62
C LEU A 32 9.79 2.83 35.45
N GLN A 33 10.13 4.10 35.71
CA GLN A 33 10.34 5.08 34.63
C GLN A 33 11.69 4.91 33.92
N HIS A 34 12.68 4.29 34.58
CA HIS A 34 14.01 4.11 34.00
C HIS A 34 14.12 2.92 33.02
N VAL A 35 13.25 1.91 33.14
CA VAL A 35 13.23 0.72 32.27
C VAL A 35 12.53 1.00 30.94
N SER A 36 11.51 1.87 30.92
CA SER A 36 10.79 2.22 29.69
C SER A 36 11.60 3.07 28.70
N ALA A 37 12.54 3.88 29.18
CA ALA A 37 13.41 4.70 28.33
C ALA A 37 14.53 3.88 27.65
N GLN A 38 15.04 2.83 28.31
CA GLN A 38 16.08 1.96 27.75
C GLN A 38 15.58 1.01 26.66
N ALA A 39 14.28 0.67 26.66
CA ALA A 39 13.68 -0.16 25.62
C ALA A 39 13.52 0.58 24.29
N THR A 40 13.43 1.92 24.31
CA THR A 40 13.25 2.73 23.10
C THR A 40 14.58 3.04 22.39
N GLU A 41 15.70 3.12 23.11
CA GLU A 41 17.03 3.34 22.49
C GLU A 41 17.62 2.06 21.87
N ARG A 42 17.28 0.86 22.37
CA ARG A 42 17.81 -0.40 21.82
C ARG A 42 17.28 -0.80 20.44
N TYR A 43 16.20 -0.17 19.97
CA TYR A 43 15.63 -0.47 18.65
C TYR A 43 16.27 0.32 17.50
N VAL A 44 17.06 1.36 17.81
CA VAL A 44 17.79 2.14 16.80
C VAL A 44 19.16 1.50 16.47
N ASP A 45 19.70 0.66 17.37
CA ASP A 45 21.09 0.16 17.28
C ASP A 45 21.22 -1.33 16.87
N ALA A 46 20.10 -2.02 16.60
CA ALA A 46 20.11 -3.45 16.24
C ALA A 46 20.44 -3.74 14.75
N GLY A 47 20.98 -2.76 14.01
CA GLY A 47 21.27 -2.85 12.58
C GLY A 47 22.72 -3.17 12.20
N SER A 48 23.67 -3.25 13.14
CA SER A 48 25.09 -3.44 12.82
C SER A 48 25.68 -4.67 13.52
N CYS A 49 25.50 -5.85 12.94
CA CYS A 49 26.35 -6.99 13.23
C CYS A 49 26.41 -7.97 12.04
N ILE A 50 27.07 -7.55 10.96
CA ILE A 50 27.62 -8.49 9.97
C ILE A 50 29.10 -8.67 10.33
N GLN A 51 29.43 -9.82 10.91
CA GLN A 51 30.79 -10.27 11.15
C GLN A 51 31.49 -10.53 9.82
N ASN A 52 32.48 -9.69 9.50
CA ASN A 52 33.44 -9.98 8.43
C ASN A 52 34.44 -11.04 8.94
N GLN A 53 34.40 -12.23 8.35
CA GLN A 53 35.53 -13.16 8.39
C GLN A 53 36.51 -12.76 7.29
N GLU A 54 37.65 -12.19 7.68
CA GLU A 54 38.84 -12.12 6.82
C GLU A 54 39.52 -13.49 6.75
N PRO A 55 39.95 -13.97 5.57
CA PRO A 55 40.86 -15.08 5.47
C PRO A 55 42.31 -14.57 5.56
N SER A 56 42.98 -14.95 6.64
CA SER A 56 44.43 -14.88 6.77
C SER A 56 45.09 -16.00 5.95
N SER A 57 45.96 -15.67 5.00
CA SER A 57 47.20 -16.42 4.80
C SER A 57 48.28 -15.58 4.12
N SER A 58 49.39 -15.51 4.83
CA SER A 58 50.71 -14.93 4.59
C SER A 58 51.40 -15.38 3.29
N SER A 59 52.26 -14.52 2.72
CA SER A 59 53.72 -14.71 2.85
C SER A 59 54.58 -13.64 2.15
N ASN A 60 55.63 -13.24 2.88
CA ASN A 60 56.98 -12.79 2.48
C ASN A 60 57.15 -11.41 1.81
N LEU A 61 57.73 -10.44 2.52
CA LEU A 61 59.18 -10.19 2.75
C LEU A 61 59.90 -9.70 1.49
N GLU A 62 60.19 -8.40 1.44
CA GLU A 62 61.57 -7.92 1.20
C GLU A 62 61.72 -6.47 1.67
N ASP A 63 62.71 -6.29 2.55
CA ASP A 63 63.24 -5.02 3.02
C ASP A 63 63.90 -4.25 1.87
N THR A 64 63.77 -2.91 1.83
CA THR A 64 64.92 -2.04 1.59
C THR A 64 64.69 -0.61 2.09
N ASN A 65 65.55 -0.31 3.04
CA ASN A 65 66.03 0.93 3.65
C ASN A 65 66.13 2.21 2.79
N ALA A 66 66.29 3.33 3.53
CA ALA A 66 66.67 4.70 3.16
C ALA A 66 65.54 5.61 2.67
N GLY A 67 65.29 6.83 3.16
CA GLY A 67 66.10 7.72 4.00
C GLY A 67 66.02 9.13 3.39
N LYS A 68 65.60 10.12 4.21
CA LYS A 68 65.63 11.58 3.98
C LYS A 68 64.72 12.15 2.86
N GLU A 69 63.86 13.11 3.19
CA GLU A 69 64.15 14.55 3.06
C GLU A 69 62.94 15.40 3.45
N GLN A 70 63.23 16.49 4.16
CA GLN A 70 62.32 17.61 4.43
C GLN A 70 62.03 18.39 3.15
N ARG A 71 60.79 18.86 2.99
CA ARG A 71 60.35 20.12 2.33
C ARG A 71 58.81 20.12 2.38
N SER A 72 58.11 20.88 3.21
CA SER A 72 58.01 22.36 3.27
C SER A 72 57.73 22.97 1.90
N LEU A 73 56.47 22.91 1.43
CA LEU A 73 55.92 23.86 0.47
C LEU A 73 54.44 24.11 0.78
N SER A 74 54.23 25.14 1.59
CA SER A 74 53.07 26.02 1.56
C SER A 74 52.98 26.71 0.20
N ALA A 75 51.82 26.67 -0.44
CA ALA A 75 51.44 27.65 -1.46
C ALA A 75 49.95 28.02 -1.30
N PRO A 76 49.60 29.32 -1.33
CA PRO A 76 48.26 29.81 -1.06
C PRO A 76 47.41 29.85 -2.33
N TRP A 77 46.13 29.51 -2.20
CA TRP A 77 45.12 29.74 -3.23
C TRP A 77 44.56 31.16 -3.05
N GLU A 78 45.18 32.13 -3.72
CA GLU A 78 44.60 33.46 -3.96
C GLU A 78 44.29 33.60 -5.46
N GLY A 79 43.06 34.00 -5.78
CA GLY A 79 42.69 34.38 -7.16
C GLY A 79 41.25 34.11 -7.56
N TYR A 80 40.26 34.64 -6.81
CA TYR A 80 38.93 34.85 -7.37
C TYR A 80 38.85 36.27 -7.93
N HIS A 81 38.79 36.37 -9.26
CA HIS A 81 38.37 37.59 -9.94
C HIS A 81 36.85 37.74 -9.78
N GLU A 82 36.42 38.79 -9.09
CA GLU A 82 35.06 39.31 -9.14
C GLU A 82 34.73 39.74 -10.58
N VAL A 83 33.86 38.99 -11.24
CA VAL A 83 33.17 39.47 -12.44
C VAL A 83 31.86 40.08 -11.99
N ASN A 84 31.86 41.41 -11.89
CA ASN A 84 30.68 42.25 -11.78
C ASN A 84 29.75 41.99 -12.98
N VAL A 85 28.58 41.40 -12.72
CA VAL A 85 27.48 41.36 -13.69
C VAL A 85 26.32 42.14 -13.09
N SER A 86 26.10 43.35 -13.60
CA SER A 86 24.92 44.16 -13.31
C SER A 86 23.65 43.49 -13.82
N PRO A 87 22.51 43.59 -13.09
CA PRO A 87 21.25 43.03 -13.53
C PRO A 87 20.58 43.98 -14.54
N ALA A 88 20.56 43.59 -15.81
CA ALA A 88 19.66 44.18 -16.80
C ALA A 88 18.25 43.64 -16.54
N SER A 89 17.41 44.49 -15.96
CA SER A 89 15.96 44.32 -15.86
C SER A 89 15.34 44.34 -17.26
N GLY A 90 15.16 43.16 -17.85
CA GLY A 90 14.33 42.95 -19.03
C GLY A 90 12.99 42.36 -18.62
N GLU A 91 11.98 43.20 -18.45
CA GLU A 91 10.57 42.78 -18.38
C GLU A 91 10.20 42.11 -19.72
N TYR A 92 10.19 40.78 -19.74
CA TYR A 92 9.65 40.01 -20.84
C TYR A 92 8.17 39.74 -20.58
N ARG A 93 7.30 40.60 -21.12
CA ARG A 93 5.85 40.32 -21.25
C ARG A 93 5.66 39.28 -22.36
N PRO A 94 5.09 38.09 -22.08
CA PRO A 94 4.62 37.23 -23.14
C PRO A 94 3.35 37.83 -23.74
N HIS A 95 3.35 38.02 -25.06
CA HIS A 95 2.14 38.30 -25.82
C HIS A 95 1.15 37.15 -25.63
N GLU A 96 0.05 37.41 -24.92
CA GLU A 96 -1.18 36.63 -25.02
C GLU A 96 -1.65 36.71 -26.47
N LYS A 97 -1.57 35.60 -27.19
CA LYS A 97 -2.31 35.42 -28.43
C LYS A 97 -3.68 34.90 -28.05
N ASP A 98 -4.66 35.79 -28.09
CA ASP A 98 -6.08 35.47 -28.11
C ASP A 98 -6.36 34.48 -29.25
N VAL A 99 -6.60 33.23 -28.91
CA VAL A 99 -7.25 32.27 -29.81
C VAL A 99 -8.73 32.25 -29.45
N SER A 100 -9.45 33.18 -30.07
CA SER A 100 -10.91 33.20 -30.11
C SER A 100 -11.40 32.02 -30.95
N TYR A 101 -12.05 31.05 -30.31
CA TYR A 101 -12.88 30.08 -31.04
C TYR A 101 -14.32 30.60 -31.05
N ASP A 102 -14.72 31.10 -32.22
CA ASP A 102 -16.11 31.44 -32.53
C ASP A 102 -16.98 30.18 -32.47
N LEU A 103 -17.88 30.15 -31.49
CA LEU A 103 -19.01 29.24 -31.41
C LEU A 103 -20.15 29.81 -32.22
N THR A 104 -20.24 29.45 -33.51
CA THR A 104 -21.52 29.55 -34.25
C THR A 104 -21.76 28.35 -35.15
N SER A 105 -22.78 27.58 -34.77
CA SER A 105 -23.82 27.01 -35.63
C SER A 105 -23.40 26.14 -36.82
N SER A 106 -23.60 24.81 -36.68
CA SER A 106 -24.02 24.00 -37.81
C SER A 106 -25.13 23.03 -37.40
N LYS A 107 -26.32 23.31 -37.92
CA LYS A 107 -27.54 22.51 -37.85
C LYS A 107 -27.52 21.51 -39.01
N ARG A 108 -27.99 20.28 -38.70
CA ARG A 108 -28.56 19.25 -39.59
C ARG A 108 -27.60 18.61 -40.61
N ASP A 109 -27.49 17.29 -40.57
CA ASP A 109 -28.33 16.46 -41.43
C ASP A 109 -28.23 14.97 -41.03
N GLU A 110 -29.40 14.37 -40.85
CA GLU A 110 -29.62 12.93 -40.82
C GLU A 110 -29.43 12.41 -42.24
N GLY A 111 -28.40 11.58 -42.45
CA GLY A 111 -28.06 11.06 -43.76
C GLY A 111 -27.63 9.61 -43.67
N ALA A 112 -28.58 8.71 -43.89
CA ALA A 112 -28.39 7.29 -44.08
C ALA A 112 -27.43 6.99 -45.25
N ILE A 113 -26.52 6.02 -45.07
CA ILE A 113 -25.90 5.32 -46.20
C ILE A 113 -25.94 3.80 -45.97
N HIS A 114 -26.53 3.18 -46.98
CA HIS A 114 -26.72 1.77 -47.25
C HIS A 114 -25.44 0.95 -47.49
N GLY A 115 -25.61 -0.36 -47.28
CA GLY A 115 -25.01 -1.44 -48.10
C GLY A 115 -23.85 -2.15 -47.40
N SER A 116 -23.75 -3.47 -47.33
CA SER A 116 -24.41 -4.54 -48.07
C SER A 116 -24.08 -5.89 -47.41
N GLY A 117 -24.92 -6.90 -47.59
CA GLY A 117 -24.61 -8.29 -47.22
C GLY A 117 -25.83 -9.07 -46.72
N LYS A 118 -26.87 -9.19 -47.56
CA LYS A 118 -27.26 -10.47 -48.21
C LYS A 118 -27.72 -11.55 -47.23
N ASP A 119 -28.98 -11.39 -46.82
CA ASP A 119 -29.84 -12.50 -46.41
C ASP A 119 -30.27 -13.31 -47.64
N THR A 120 -30.08 -14.62 -47.60
CA THR A 120 -30.82 -15.56 -48.45
C THR A 120 -31.75 -16.37 -47.57
N ASP A 121 -32.98 -15.87 -47.47
CA ASP A 121 -34.17 -16.60 -47.09
C ASP A 121 -34.52 -17.60 -48.20
N ILE A 122 -34.60 -18.89 -47.89
CA ILE A 122 -35.34 -19.87 -48.70
C ILE A 122 -36.38 -20.53 -47.80
N SER A 123 -37.50 -19.84 -47.71
CA SER A 123 -38.80 -20.41 -47.37
C SER A 123 -39.30 -21.24 -48.55
N ASN A 124 -39.26 -22.57 -48.43
CA ASN A 124 -40.01 -23.46 -49.32
C ASN A 124 -41.09 -24.20 -48.52
N LYS A 125 -42.32 -23.70 -48.61
CA LYS A 125 -43.54 -24.49 -48.37
C LYS A 125 -44.10 -24.91 -49.73
N PRO A 126 -44.44 -26.19 -49.95
CA PRO A 126 -45.36 -26.57 -51.01
C PRO A 126 -46.73 -26.93 -50.43
N LYS A 127 -47.80 -26.41 -51.05
CA LYS A 127 -49.16 -26.90 -50.87
C LYS A 127 -49.84 -27.09 -52.23
N THR A 128 -50.54 -28.23 -52.30
CA THR A 128 -51.67 -28.63 -53.15
C THR A 128 -51.47 -28.96 -54.63
N GLY A 129 -51.89 -30.19 -55.01
CA GLY A 129 -52.82 -30.35 -56.13
C GLY A 129 -52.59 -31.48 -57.14
N THR A 130 -53.23 -32.64 -56.89
CA THR A 130 -54.14 -33.35 -57.85
C THR A 130 -53.60 -34.31 -58.96
N ARG A 131 -53.94 -35.60 -58.73
CA ARG A 131 -54.38 -36.72 -59.64
C ARG A 131 -53.48 -37.25 -60.80
N GLN A 132 -53.17 -38.55 -60.74
CA GLN A 132 -53.78 -39.69 -61.48
C GLN A 132 -53.11 -41.00 -60.98
N SER A 133 -53.82 -41.93 -60.34
CA SER A 133 -54.49 -43.13 -60.91
C SER A 133 -53.62 -44.02 -61.80
N ILE A 134 -53.23 -45.21 -61.30
CA ILE A 134 -53.34 -46.54 -61.95
C ILE A 134 -53.10 -47.65 -60.89
N PHE A 135 -53.99 -48.67 -60.91
CA PHE A 135 -54.00 -49.97 -60.21
C PHE A 135 -52.68 -50.76 -60.39
N SER A 136 -52.25 -51.74 -59.57
CA SER A 136 -52.90 -52.97 -59.04
C SER A 136 -52.07 -53.55 -57.87
N PHE A 137 -52.68 -54.02 -56.77
CA PHE A 137 -53.02 -55.42 -56.44
C PHE A 137 -51.82 -56.41 -56.37
N PHE A 138 -51.31 -56.69 -55.15
CA PHE A 138 -51.18 -58.07 -54.63
C PHE A 138 -50.89 -58.10 -53.11
N SER A 139 -51.65 -58.96 -52.45
CA SER A 139 -51.39 -59.74 -51.22
C SER A 139 -50.99 -59.07 -49.91
N GLY A 140 -51.83 -59.35 -48.91
CA GLY A 140 -51.62 -59.02 -47.51
C GLY A 140 -50.40 -59.70 -46.89
N SER A 141 -49.89 -59.04 -45.86
CA SER A 141 -49.09 -59.58 -44.77
C SER A 141 -49.08 -58.49 -43.70
N ASP A 142 -49.29 -58.91 -42.45
CA ASP A 142 -49.29 -58.10 -41.22
C ASP A 142 -48.35 -56.89 -41.26
N LYS A 143 -48.89 -55.67 -41.05
CA LYS A 143 -48.10 -54.44 -40.85
C LYS A 143 -48.63 -53.65 -39.67
N ARG A 144 -48.50 -54.21 -38.46
CA ARG A 144 -48.64 -53.48 -37.19
C ARG A 144 -47.30 -52.99 -36.61
N GLU A 145 -46.25 -52.88 -37.43
CA GLU A 145 -44.93 -52.37 -37.00
C GLU A 145 -44.34 -51.11 -37.71
N PRO A 146 -45.01 -50.33 -38.59
CA PRO A 146 -44.34 -49.19 -39.23
C PRO A 146 -44.29 -47.90 -38.40
N LYS A 147 -45.17 -47.68 -37.40
CA LYS A 147 -45.22 -46.41 -36.65
C LYS A 147 -44.11 -46.27 -35.61
N ALA A 148 -43.79 -47.35 -34.88
CA ALA A 148 -42.73 -47.34 -33.88
C ALA A 148 -41.35 -47.13 -34.51
N SER A 149 -41.14 -47.68 -35.71
CA SER A 149 -39.90 -47.49 -36.48
C SER A 149 -39.74 -46.03 -36.97
N GLU A 150 -40.82 -45.39 -37.39
CA GLU A 150 -40.78 -43.99 -37.83
C GLU A 150 -40.50 -43.01 -36.66
N ASP A 151 -41.09 -43.25 -35.49
CA ASP A 151 -40.84 -42.44 -34.29
C ASP A 151 -39.41 -42.64 -33.74
N ALA A 152 -38.89 -43.87 -33.80
CA ALA A 152 -37.49 -44.16 -33.47
C ALA A 152 -36.52 -43.40 -34.40
N TYR A 153 -36.77 -43.41 -35.71
CA TYR A 153 -35.95 -42.66 -36.67
C TYR A 153 -36.00 -41.15 -36.45
N ARG A 154 -37.18 -40.58 -36.15
CA ARG A 154 -37.35 -39.14 -35.87
C ARG A 154 -36.62 -38.72 -34.59
N THR A 155 -36.68 -39.55 -33.54
CA THR A 155 -35.99 -39.27 -32.29
C THR A 155 -34.48 -39.37 -32.44
N GLU A 156 -33.98 -40.38 -33.15
CA GLU A 156 -32.56 -40.53 -33.47
C GLU A 156 -32.04 -39.34 -34.30
N THR A 157 -32.79 -38.91 -35.31
CA THR A 157 -32.46 -37.72 -36.10
C THR A 157 -32.41 -36.46 -35.23
N ARG A 158 -33.36 -36.29 -34.29
CA ARG A 158 -33.36 -35.14 -33.37
C ARG A 158 -32.17 -35.17 -32.41
N VAL A 159 -31.79 -36.35 -31.93
CA VAL A 159 -30.59 -36.54 -31.08
C VAL A 159 -29.33 -36.24 -31.88
N ALA A 160 -29.21 -36.73 -33.11
CA ALA A 160 -28.08 -36.43 -33.99
C ALA A 160 -27.93 -34.93 -34.26
N ILE A 161 -29.04 -34.24 -34.57
CA ILE A 161 -29.06 -32.78 -34.75
C ILE A 161 -28.64 -32.05 -33.46
N SER A 162 -29.14 -32.51 -32.30
CA SER A 162 -28.82 -31.88 -31.01
C SER A 162 -27.35 -32.08 -30.64
N ARG A 163 -26.78 -33.26 -30.91
CA ARG A 163 -25.36 -33.56 -30.72
C ARG A 163 -24.48 -32.71 -31.62
N ALA A 164 -24.85 -32.56 -32.90
CA ALA A 164 -24.14 -31.67 -33.82
C ALA A 164 -24.20 -30.20 -33.36
N LYS A 165 -25.33 -29.74 -32.82
CA LYS A 165 -25.45 -28.41 -32.22
C LYS A 165 -24.54 -28.23 -31.01
N LEU A 166 -24.50 -29.21 -30.09
CA LEU A 166 -23.62 -29.17 -28.92
C LEU A 166 -22.15 -29.09 -29.32
N GLN A 167 -21.72 -29.93 -30.28
CA GLN A 167 -20.36 -29.88 -30.80
C GLN A 167 -20.03 -28.52 -31.43
N ASN A 168 -20.95 -27.95 -32.22
CA ASN A 168 -20.78 -26.60 -32.76
C ASN A 168 -20.67 -25.52 -31.67
N PHE A 169 -21.44 -25.65 -30.58
CA PHE A 169 -21.35 -24.72 -29.44
C PHE A 169 -20.04 -24.87 -28.66
N GLU A 170 -19.56 -26.10 -28.43
CA GLU A 170 -18.27 -26.37 -27.77
C GLU A 170 -17.11 -25.80 -28.59
N GLU A 171 -17.12 -26.00 -29.91
CA GLU A 171 -16.12 -25.42 -30.80
C GLU A 171 -16.17 -23.88 -30.82
N ALA A 172 -17.37 -23.29 -30.79
CA ALA A 172 -17.55 -21.85 -30.69
C ALA A 172 -17.03 -21.29 -29.36
N TYR A 173 -17.31 -21.99 -28.25
CA TYR A 173 -16.83 -21.62 -26.91
C TYR A 173 -15.30 -21.67 -26.85
N ALA A 174 -14.68 -22.76 -27.33
CA ALA A 174 -13.23 -22.91 -27.38
C ALA A 174 -12.54 -21.86 -28.28
N ARG A 175 -13.20 -21.37 -29.33
CA ARG A 175 -12.71 -20.24 -30.14
C ARG A 175 -12.78 -18.92 -29.37
N LEU A 176 -13.89 -18.67 -28.66
CA LEU A 176 -14.08 -17.45 -27.88
C LEU A 176 -13.08 -17.37 -26.73
N GLU A 177 -12.81 -18.47 -26.04
CA GLU A 177 -11.86 -18.54 -24.93
C GLU A 177 -10.42 -18.22 -25.38
N ARG A 178 -9.99 -18.77 -26.53
CA ARG A 178 -8.70 -18.42 -27.14
C ARG A 178 -8.60 -16.95 -27.51
N ALA A 179 -9.63 -16.40 -28.16
CA ALA A 179 -9.66 -14.99 -28.52
C ALA A 179 -9.61 -14.07 -27.29
N ASN A 180 -10.28 -14.46 -26.20
CA ASN A 180 -10.26 -13.73 -24.93
C ASN A 180 -8.86 -13.78 -24.28
N GLY A 181 -8.18 -14.94 -24.31
CA GLY A 181 -6.78 -15.06 -23.89
C GLY A 181 -5.83 -14.18 -24.71
N ASP A 182 -6.00 -14.11 -26.03
CA ASP A 182 -5.22 -13.25 -26.92
C ASP A 182 -5.45 -11.76 -26.64
N LEU A 183 -6.70 -11.36 -26.44
CA LEU A 183 -7.06 -9.99 -26.09
C LEU A 183 -6.47 -9.59 -24.74
N LYS A 184 -6.51 -10.47 -23.72
CA LYS A 184 -5.87 -10.22 -22.43
C LYS A 184 -4.37 -10.01 -22.57
N ARG A 185 -3.68 -10.83 -23.36
CA ARG A 185 -2.23 -10.67 -23.64
C ARG A 185 -1.94 -9.36 -24.38
N LYS A 186 -2.73 -9.01 -25.38
CA LYS A 186 -2.60 -7.72 -26.10
C LYS A 186 -2.86 -6.53 -25.20
N LEU A 187 -3.88 -6.59 -24.34
CA LEU A 187 -4.18 -5.56 -23.36
C LEU A 187 -3.03 -5.38 -22.37
N GLN A 188 -2.47 -6.48 -21.86
CA GLN A 188 -1.32 -6.45 -20.97
C GLN A 188 -0.08 -5.85 -21.65
N GLY A 189 0.20 -6.24 -22.90
CA GLY A 189 1.31 -5.67 -23.68
C GLY A 189 1.12 -4.19 -24.02
N ALA A 190 -0.11 -3.78 -24.34
CA ALA A 190 -0.44 -2.36 -24.58
C ALA A 190 -0.36 -1.53 -23.30
N ARG A 191 -0.80 -2.06 -22.16
CA ARG A 191 -0.61 -1.42 -20.84
C ARG A 191 0.87 -1.25 -20.53
N ALA A 192 1.67 -2.30 -20.60
CA ALA A 192 3.12 -2.21 -20.38
C ALA A 192 3.80 -1.18 -21.31
N LYS A 193 3.36 -1.09 -22.57
CA LYS A 193 3.87 -0.09 -23.52
C LYS A 193 3.41 1.33 -23.18
N ASN A 194 2.16 1.51 -22.77
CA ASN A 194 1.66 2.81 -22.30
C ASN A 194 2.35 3.23 -21.02
N ASP A 195 2.57 2.32 -20.07
CA ASP A 195 3.30 2.57 -18.83
C ASP A 195 4.74 2.97 -19.17
N GLN A 196 5.39 2.28 -20.11
CA GLN A 196 6.73 2.67 -20.59
C GLN A 196 6.76 4.03 -21.28
N LEU A 197 5.78 4.34 -22.15
CA LEU A 197 5.68 5.63 -22.83
C LEU A 197 5.34 6.75 -21.85
N PHE A 198 4.50 6.46 -20.88
CA PHE A 198 4.10 7.39 -19.84
C PHE A 198 5.24 7.64 -18.88
N GLU A 199 6.02 6.62 -18.49
CA GLU A 199 7.30 6.78 -17.79
C GLU A 199 8.26 7.63 -18.62
N GLN A 200 8.47 7.31 -19.90
CA GLN A 200 9.33 8.12 -20.78
C GLN A 200 8.86 9.58 -20.92
N TRP A 201 7.55 9.81 -20.89
CA TRP A 201 6.95 11.14 -21.06
C TRP A 201 6.86 11.94 -19.76
N THR A 202 6.60 11.30 -18.63
CA THR A 202 6.53 11.93 -17.30
C THR A 202 7.91 12.08 -16.64
N GLU A 203 8.84 11.17 -16.91
CA GLU A 203 10.27 11.38 -16.62
C GLU A 203 10.89 12.38 -17.61
N GLY A 204 10.23 12.57 -18.76
CA GLY A 204 10.62 13.40 -19.88
C GLY A 204 10.52 14.90 -19.59
N LYS A 205 11.68 15.50 -19.35
CA LYS A 205 11.91 16.95 -19.37
C LYS A 205 11.10 17.67 -20.46
N VAL A 206 10.08 18.46 -20.10
CA VAL A 206 9.57 19.49 -21.01
C VAL A 206 10.56 20.66 -20.97
N GLY A 207 11.43 20.74 -21.98
CA GLY A 207 12.38 21.86 -22.13
C GLY A 207 13.61 21.81 -21.20
N GLY A 208 14.12 20.63 -20.88
CA GLY A 208 15.33 20.48 -20.04
C GLY A 208 15.09 20.53 -18.53
N ARG A 209 13.89 20.93 -18.09
CA ARG A 209 13.49 20.99 -16.68
C ARG A 209 12.77 19.70 -16.30
N TRP A 210 13.12 19.15 -15.15
CA TRP A 210 12.43 18.00 -14.62
C TRP A 210 11.06 18.44 -14.08
N ASN A 211 10.00 17.81 -14.58
CA ASN A 211 8.64 18.21 -14.25
C ASN A 211 8.17 17.40 -13.03
N PRO A 212 7.84 18.03 -11.89
CA PRO A 212 7.28 17.30 -10.78
C PRO A 212 5.98 16.61 -11.21
N LEU A 213 5.75 15.41 -10.68
CA LEU A 213 4.52 14.69 -10.94
C LEU A 213 3.33 15.51 -10.41
N PRO A 214 2.25 15.69 -11.18
CA PRO A 214 1.06 16.39 -10.70
C PRO A 214 0.51 15.76 -9.42
N ASP A 215 0.05 16.58 -8.48
CA ASP A 215 -0.43 16.12 -7.17
C ASP A 215 -1.55 15.09 -7.29
N ASP A 216 -2.43 15.23 -8.28
CA ASP A 216 -3.54 14.30 -8.51
C ASP A 216 -3.06 12.91 -8.91
N GLU A 217 -1.96 12.84 -9.66
CA GLU A 217 -1.35 11.57 -10.03
C GLU A 217 -0.66 10.93 -8.82
N VAL A 218 0.08 11.72 -8.03
CA VAL A 218 0.65 11.26 -6.75
C VAL A 218 -0.44 10.72 -5.82
N ARG A 219 -1.56 11.45 -5.68
CA ARG A 219 -2.74 11.02 -4.91
C ARG A 219 -3.28 9.70 -5.41
N GLN A 220 -3.38 9.52 -6.72
CA GLN A 220 -3.87 8.29 -7.32
C GLN A 220 -2.91 7.11 -7.08
N LEU A 221 -1.59 7.32 -7.20
CA LEU A 221 -0.59 6.30 -6.89
C LEU A 221 -0.63 5.89 -5.41
N LEU A 222 -0.69 6.86 -4.49
CA LEU A 222 -0.83 6.58 -3.05
C LEU A 222 -2.14 5.87 -2.72
N LYS A 223 -3.23 6.17 -3.45
CA LYS A 223 -4.52 5.48 -3.29
C LYS A 223 -4.46 4.04 -3.81
N ASN A 224 -3.77 3.79 -4.91
CA ASN A 224 -3.57 2.42 -5.40
C ASN A 224 -2.77 1.60 -4.39
N LEU A 225 -1.65 2.15 -3.92
CA LEU A 225 -0.83 1.54 -2.88
C LEU A 225 -1.64 1.22 -1.60
N ASP A 226 -2.54 2.11 -1.18
CA ASP A 226 -3.44 1.86 -0.04
C ASP A 226 -4.37 0.68 -0.25
N ASN A 227 -4.93 0.55 -1.46
CA ASN A 227 -5.77 -0.60 -1.79
C ASN A 227 -4.96 -1.90 -1.78
N ASP A 228 -3.75 -1.90 -2.36
CA ASP A 228 -2.90 -3.09 -2.43
C ASP A 228 -2.47 -3.54 -1.03
N ILE A 229 -2.09 -2.62 -0.15
CA ILE A 229 -1.77 -2.89 1.26
C ILE A 229 -3.01 -3.42 2.00
N THR A 230 -4.17 -2.79 1.82
CA THR A 230 -5.42 -3.20 2.48
C THR A 230 -5.84 -4.61 2.06
N ASP A 231 -5.78 -4.90 0.77
CA ASP A 231 -6.12 -6.21 0.21
C ASP A 231 -5.12 -7.29 0.66
N TRP A 232 -3.83 -6.96 0.67
CA TRP A 232 -2.77 -7.84 1.18
C TRP A 232 -2.98 -8.14 2.68
N ALA A 233 -3.24 -7.12 3.50
CA ALA A 233 -3.48 -7.29 4.93
C ALA A 233 -4.75 -8.12 5.19
N ALA A 234 -5.85 -7.86 4.48
CA ALA A 234 -7.08 -8.64 4.60
C ALA A 234 -6.88 -10.11 4.21
N LYS A 235 -6.06 -10.38 3.20
CA LYS A 235 -5.75 -11.73 2.74
C LYS A 235 -4.86 -12.50 3.72
N TRP A 236 -3.86 -11.84 4.31
CA TRP A 236 -2.80 -12.53 5.06
C TRP A 236 -2.85 -12.34 6.58
N ALA A 237 -3.75 -11.52 7.13
CA ALA A 237 -3.87 -11.35 8.58
C ALA A 237 -4.51 -12.56 9.28
N VAL A 238 -4.07 -12.86 10.51
CA VAL A 238 -4.73 -13.86 11.38
C VAL A 238 -6.19 -13.49 11.67
N LYS A 239 -7.05 -14.50 11.88
CA LYS A 239 -8.49 -14.27 12.17
C LYS A 239 -8.76 -13.76 13.60
N GLY A 240 -7.77 -13.82 14.48
CA GLY A 240 -7.90 -13.37 15.85
C GLY A 240 -6.54 -13.18 16.48
N LEU A 241 -6.45 -12.20 17.36
CA LEU A 241 -5.24 -11.92 18.12
C LEU A 241 -5.33 -12.63 19.47
N ASP A 242 -4.44 -13.59 19.71
CA ASP A 242 -4.34 -14.28 21.00
C ASP A 242 -3.07 -13.81 21.73
N LEU A 243 -3.17 -12.66 22.40
CA LEU A 243 -2.07 -12.11 23.19
C LEU A 243 -1.88 -12.83 24.54
N GLY A 244 -2.84 -13.67 24.97
CA GLY A 244 -2.84 -14.30 26.28
C GLY A 244 -2.06 -15.62 26.36
N ARG A 245 -1.56 -16.13 25.24
CA ARG A 245 -0.84 -17.40 25.17
C ARG A 245 0.69 -17.30 25.08
N GLY A 246 1.24 -16.09 24.97
CA GLY A 246 2.68 -15.87 24.87
C GLY A 246 3.36 -15.56 26.21
N PRO A 247 4.69 -15.67 26.30
CA PRO A 247 5.46 -15.12 27.41
C PRO A 247 5.31 -13.60 27.49
N ASP A 248 5.44 -13.01 28.67
CA ASP A 248 5.25 -11.55 28.86
C ASP A 248 6.18 -10.69 27.99
N GLU A 249 7.41 -11.17 27.75
CA GLU A 249 8.40 -10.52 26.88
C GLU A 249 7.89 -10.32 25.45
N PHE A 250 7.11 -11.28 24.95
CA PHE A 250 6.50 -11.20 23.63
C PHE A 250 5.46 -10.08 23.54
N VAL A 251 4.63 -9.93 24.57
CA VAL A 251 3.62 -8.87 24.62
C VAL A 251 4.29 -7.50 24.68
N ILE A 252 5.42 -7.39 25.38
CA ILE A 252 6.21 -6.15 25.46
C ILE A 252 6.81 -5.81 24.10
N GLU A 253 7.46 -6.75 23.41
CA GLU A 253 8.04 -6.53 22.08
C GLU A 253 6.97 -6.15 21.06
N PHE A 254 5.83 -6.85 21.08
CA PHE A 254 4.72 -6.56 20.19
C PHE A 254 4.09 -5.19 20.50
N ALA A 255 3.94 -4.80 21.77
CA ALA A 255 3.47 -3.47 22.14
C ALA A 255 4.44 -2.37 21.69
N ALA A 256 5.76 -2.61 21.80
CA ALA A 256 6.77 -1.69 21.28
C ALA A 256 6.67 -1.52 19.76
N TYR A 257 6.48 -2.62 19.02
CA TYR A 257 6.23 -2.61 17.58
C TYR A 257 4.96 -1.83 17.20
N LEU A 258 3.88 -1.94 17.97
CA LEU A 258 2.63 -1.22 17.71
C LEU A 258 2.68 0.25 18.12
N SER A 259 3.55 0.64 19.06
CA SER A 259 3.61 1.99 19.63
C SER A 259 3.71 3.16 18.64
N PRO A 260 4.37 3.04 17.45
CA PRO A 260 4.44 4.14 16.49
C PRO A 260 3.11 4.49 15.83
N PHE A 261 2.14 3.56 15.83
CA PHE A 261 0.85 3.73 15.14
C PHE A 261 -0.37 3.35 15.99
N VAL A 262 -0.17 2.82 17.20
CA VAL A 262 -1.20 2.53 18.20
C VAL A 262 -0.91 3.35 19.46
N ARG A 263 -1.90 4.10 19.91
CA ARG A 263 -1.82 4.83 21.17
C ARG A 263 -1.90 3.85 22.33
N LEU A 264 -0.77 3.67 23.01
CA LEU A 264 -0.69 2.90 24.25
C LEU A 264 -1.43 3.62 25.39
N THR A 265 -1.81 2.86 26.43
CA THR A 265 -2.36 3.42 27.66
C THR A 265 -1.28 4.17 28.44
N GLN A 266 -1.66 4.90 29.49
CA GLN A 266 -0.71 5.59 30.37
C GLN A 266 0.33 4.66 31.02
N ASN A 267 -0.01 3.38 31.16
CA ASN A 267 0.87 2.37 31.74
C ASN A 267 1.76 1.70 30.67
N GLY A 268 1.76 2.20 29.43
CA GLY A 268 2.49 1.61 28.31
C GLY A 268 1.87 0.30 27.77
N SER A 269 0.68 -0.09 28.25
CA SER A 269 0.02 -1.31 27.79
C SER A 269 -0.86 -1.07 26.56
N LEU A 270 -1.16 -2.14 25.83
CA LEU A 270 -2.11 -2.07 24.72
C LEU A 270 -3.53 -1.75 25.20
N PRO A 271 -4.28 -0.93 24.46
CA PRO A 271 -5.69 -0.66 24.75
C PRO A 271 -6.53 -1.93 24.90
N THR A 272 -7.49 -1.91 25.81
CA THR A 272 -8.40 -3.06 26.06
C THR A 272 -9.18 -3.48 24.81
N VAL A 273 -9.46 -2.55 23.90
CA VAL A 273 -10.10 -2.84 22.62
C VAL A 273 -9.25 -3.74 21.72
N ILE A 274 -7.92 -3.69 21.85
CA ILE A 274 -6.99 -4.54 21.10
C ILE A 274 -6.79 -5.87 21.81
N CYS A 275 -6.65 -5.88 23.14
CA CYS A 275 -6.43 -7.10 23.92
C CYS A 275 -7.71 -7.97 24.04
N GLY A 276 -8.87 -7.33 24.09
CA GLY A 276 -10.18 -7.98 24.25
C GLY A 276 -11.21 -7.38 23.31
N PRO A 277 -11.03 -7.51 21.97
CA PRO A 277 -11.93 -6.87 21.02
C PRO A 277 -13.34 -7.45 21.12
N PRO A 278 -14.39 -6.61 20.97
CA PRO A 278 -15.75 -7.09 20.79
C PRO A 278 -15.83 -8.13 19.66
N ALA A 279 -16.75 -9.10 19.75
CA ALA A 279 -16.83 -10.22 18.80
C ALA A 279 -16.79 -9.80 17.32
N ARG A 280 -17.49 -8.72 16.96
CA ARG A 280 -17.55 -8.15 15.61
C ARG A 280 -16.25 -7.48 15.10
N MET A 281 -15.32 -7.18 16.00
CA MET A 281 -14.02 -6.58 15.71
C MET A 281 -12.87 -7.59 15.81
N ARG A 282 -13.12 -8.78 16.35
CA ARG A 282 -12.08 -9.78 16.60
C ARG A 282 -11.29 -10.16 15.34
N GLU A 283 -11.96 -10.27 14.20
CA GLU A 283 -11.32 -10.58 12.91
C GLU A 283 -10.77 -9.34 12.21
N LYS A 284 -11.24 -8.14 12.57
CA LYS A 284 -10.86 -6.89 11.91
C LYS A 284 -9.61 -6.27 12.51
N ILE A 285 -9.42 -6.37 13.83
CA ILE A 285 -8.28 -5.77 14.52
C ILE A 285 -6.94 -6.27 13.95
N PRO A 286 -6.71 -7.58 13.73
CA PRO A 286 -5.47 -8.04 13.12
C PRO A 286 -5.21 -7.43 11.74
N VAL A 287 -6.25 -7.31 10.90
CA VAL A 287 -6.16 -6.68 9.58
C VAL A 287 -5.76 -5.21 9.70
N LEU A 288 -6.39 -4.47 10.63
CA LEU A 288 -6.09 -3.05 10.85
C LEU A 288 -4.67 -2.84 11.37
N LEU A 289 -4.21 -3.68 12.29
CA LEU A 289 -2.86 -3.60 12.85
C LEU A 289 -1.80 -3.98 11.81
N LEU A 290 -2.07 -4.99 10.97
CA LEU A 290 -1.16 -5.40 9.91
C LEU A 290 -1.05 -4.32 8.83
N ASN A 291 -2.18 -3.73 8.44
CA ASN A 291 -2.23 -2.59 7.53
C ASN A 291 -1.44 -1.39 8.10
N GLY A 292 -1.73 -1.01 9.35
CA GLY A 292 -1.05 0.09 10.05
C GLY A 292 0.46 -0.12 10.18
N GLY A 293 0.89 -1.33 10.53
CA GLY A 293 2.31 -1.66 10.67
C GLY A 293 3.07 -1.65 9.34
N LEU A 294 2.44 -2.14 8.26
CA LEU A 294 3.05 -2.07 6.92
C LEU A 294 3.15 -0.62 6.44
N TRP A 295 2.10 0.18 6.65
CA TRP A 295 2.14 1.61 6.33
C TRP A 295 3.17 2.39 7.16
N ASP A 296 3.28 2.12 8.47
CA ASP A 296 4.30 2.74 9.32
C ASP A 296 5.71 2.36 8.84
N THR A 297 5.93 1.09 8.49
CA THR A 297 7.19 0.63 7.89
C THR A 297 7.49 1.40 6.60
N ILE A 298 6.51 1.54 5.70
CA ILE A 298 6.68 2.26 4.45
C ILE A 298 7.00 3.74 4.68
N HIS A 299 6.27 4.41 5.58
CA HIS A 299 6.53 5.82 5.87
C HIS A 299 7.90 6.04 6.50
N THR A 300 8.26 5.21 7.48
CA THR A 300 9.52 5.34 8.19
C THR A 300 10.72 5.01 7.30
N LYS A 301 10.60 3.98 6.46
CA LYS A 301 11.70 3.53 5.60
C LYS A 301 11.81 4.28 4.28
N PHE A 302 10.72 4.77 3.69
CA PHE A 302 10.76 5.41 2.36
C PHE A 302 10.42 6.90 2.39
N PHE A 303 9.41 7.33 3.16
CA PHE A 303 8.90 8.71 3.09
C PHE A 303 9.48 9.68 4.13
N LYS A 304 10.13 9.21 5.20
CA LYS A 304 10.82 10.06 6.19
C LYS A 304 12.29 10.29 5.88
N THR A 305 12.95 9.30 5.29
CA THR A 305 14.42 9.28 5.12
C THR A 305 14.78 9.40 3.65
N PRO A 306 15.24 10.55 3.15
CA PRO A 306 15.44 10.74 1.71
C PRO A 306 16.57 9.90 1.11
N PHE A 307 17.41 9.20 1.88
CA PHE A 307 18.57 8.44 1.38
C PHE A 307 18.47 6.94 1.68
N TRP A 308 17.24 6.44 1.80
CA TRP A 308 16.92 5.09 2.27
C TRP A 308 17.59 3.95 1.49
N CYS A 309 17.86 4.09 0.19
CA CYS A 309 18.48 3.03 -0.63
C CYS A 309 20.01 2.91 -0.45
N PHE A 310 20.63 3.70 0.43
CA PHE A 310 22.07 3.67 0.72
C PHE A 310 22.32 3.21 2.16
N PRO A 311 22.12 1.92 2.51
CA PRO A 311 22.16 1.49 3.91
C PRO A 311 23.45 1.87 4.64
N ASN A 312 24.61 1.79 3.98
CA ASN A 312 25.91 2.11 4.57
C ASN A 312 26.22 3.62 4.66
N HIS A 313 25.41 4.46 4.02
CA HIS A 313 25.67 5.91 3.90
C HIS A 313 24.46 6.78 4.24
N SER A 314 23.31 6.17 4.53
CA SER A 314 22.03 6.86 4.72
C SER A 314 22.11 7.85 5.87
N GLU A 315 22.70 7.45 7.00
CA GLU A 315 22.90 8.30 8.18
C GLU A 315 23.85 9.48 7.88
N ALA A 316 25.01 9.21 7.28
CA ALA A 316 25.96 10.26 6.93
C ALA A 316 25.37 11.28 5.93
N LEU A 317 24.64 10.82 4.92
CA LEU A 317 23.93 11.68 3.98
C LEU A 317 22.81 12.48 4.65
N HIS A 318 22.10 11.86 5.59
CA HIS A 318 21.06 12.52 6.37
C HIS A 318 21.63 13.60 7.31
N ASP A 319 22.79 13.36 7.91
CA ASP A 319 23.48 14.33 8.76
C ASP A 319 23.95 15.54 7.95
N ILE A 320 24.56 15.30 6.78
CA ILE A 320 24.95 16.38 5.85
C ILE A 320 23.72 17.18 5.45
N PHE A 321 22.64 16.50 5.03
CA PHE A 321 21.39 17.15 4.66
C PHE A 321 20.81 17.98 5.79
N SER A 322 20.82 17.46 7.02
CA SER A 322 20.31 18.14 8.20
C SER A 322 21.15 19.37 8.56
N GLN A 323 22.47 19.31 8.37
CA GLN A 323 23.35 20.46 8.55
C GLN A 323 23.10 21.54 7.47
N LEU A 324 23.00 21.15 6.20
CA LEU A 324 22.64 22.05 5.10
C LEU A 324 21.28 22.71 5.37
N ALA A 325 20.29 21.94 5.81
CA ALA A 325 18.94 22.43 6.06
C ALA A 325 18.86 23.43 7.22
N LYS A 326 19.78 23.38 8.20
CA LYS A 326 19.89 24.39 9.25
C LYS A 326 20.42 25.73 8.73
N GLY A 327 21.28 25.70 7.71
CA GLY A 327 21.84 26.90 7.08
C GLY A 327 20.89 27.51 6.05
N ASP A 328 20.53 26.73 5.03
CA ASP A 328 19.54 27.09 4.02
C ASP A 328 18.70 25.85 3.65
N PRO A 329 17.45 25.76 4.14
CA PRO A 329 16.56 24.66 3.80
C PRO A 329 16.32 24.54 2.29
N ARG A 330 16.33 25.64 1.54
CA ARG A 330 16.04 25.66 0.10
C ARG A 330 17.14 24.99 -0.69
N GLU A 331 18.38 25.38 -0.39
CA GLU A 331 19.55 24.78 -1.02
C GLU A 331 19.72 23.32 -0.60
N ALA A 332 19.44 22.99 0.66
CA ALA A 332 19.44 21.59 1.11
C ALA A 332 18.46 20.72 0.31
N GLN A 333 17.22 21.19 0.10
CA GLN A 333 16.25 20.48 -0.74
C GLN A 333 16.75 20.37 -2.19
N ALA A 334 17.30 21.45 -2.77
CA ALA A 334 17.83 21.45 -4.12
C ALA A 334 19.00 20.46 -4.29
N TRP A 335 19.87 20.35 -3.28
CA TRP A 335 20.96 19.39 -3.23
C TRP A 335 20.43 17.95 -3.20
N ARG A 336 19.51 17.62 -2.28
CA ARG A 336 18.86 16.30 -2.22
C ARG A 336 18.23 15.93 -3.57
N CYS A 337 17.48 16.84 -4.17
CA CYS A 337 16.85 16.60 -5.48
C CYS A 337 17.88 16.35 -6.57
N SER A 338 18.97 17.11 -6.58
CA SER A 338 20.03 16.97 -7.58
C SER A 338 20.74 15.64 -7.42
N LEU A 339 21.00 15.20 -6.18
CA LEU A 339 21.55 13.88 -5.91
C LEU A 339 20.63 12.78 -6.47
N TRP A 340 19.33 12.81 -6.16
CA TRP A 340 18.39 11.84 -6.71
C TRP A 340 18.28 11.87 -8.24
N ARG A 341 18.36 13.05 -8.87
CA ARG A 341 18.40 13.18 -10.35
C ARG A 341 19.64 12.57 -10.98
N LEU A 342 20.76 12.59 -10.27
CA LEU A 342 22.01 11.98 -10.74
C LEU A 342 21.97 10.47 -10.60
N LEU A 343 21.36 9.96 -9.53
CA LEU A 343 21.20 8.53 -9.26
C LEU A 343 20.13 7.88 -10.14
N SER A 344 19.07 8.62 -10.43
CA SER A 344 17.96 8.18 -11.28
C SER A 344 17.75 9.17 -12.43
N PRO A 345 18.65 9.15 -13.44
CA PRO A 345 18.50 10.01 -14.61
C PRO A 345 17.25 9.61 -15.41
N ALA A 346 16.57 10.61 -15.97
CA ALA A 346 15.42 10.39 -16.85
C ALA A 346 15.81 9.52 -18.06
N ARG A 347 14.99 8.52 -18.38
CA ARG A 347 15.27 7.58 -19.47
C ARG A 347 14.98 8.22 -20.83
N THR A 348 16.00 8.84 -21.43
CA THR A 348 15.92 9.39 -22.79
C THR A 348 16.62 8.49 -23.80
N SER A 349 16.26 8.58 -25.09
CA SER A 349 16.95 7.88 -26.19
C SER A 349 18.45 8.16 -26.23
N ASP A 350 18.86 9.34 -25.74
CA ASP A 350 20.22 9.84 -25.84
C ASP A 350 21.03 9.60 -24.55
N MET A 351 20.54 8.72 -23.66
CA MET A 351 21.21 8.44 -22.40
C MET A 351 22.56 7.76 -22.63
N THR A 352 23.61 8.32 -22.02
CA THR A 352 24.96 7.76 -22.12
C THR A 352 25.04 6.41 -21.41
N ARG A 353 25.97 5.54 -21.83
CA ARG A 353 26.20 4.25 -21.19
C ARG A 353 26.45 4.36 -19.68
N SER A 354 27.24 5.35 -19.26
CA SER A 354 27.50 5.60 -17.83
C SER A 354 26.25 6.00 -17.05
N GLN A 355 25.36 6.79 -17.65
CA GLN A 355 24.08 7.12 -17.02
C GLN A 355 23.16 5.91 -16.89
N GLN A 356 23.14 5.04 -17.92
CA GLN A 356 22.42 3.75 -17.83
C GLN A 356 22.98 2.88 -16.71
N GLU A 357 24.30 2.76 -16.60
CA GLU A 357 24.95 1.97 -15.54
C GLU A 357 24.59 2.49 -14.14
N VAL A 358 24.60 3.81 -13.92
CA VAL A 358 24.20 4.44 -12.65
C VAL A 358 22.71 4.21 -12.34
N TYR A 359 21.85 4.32 -13.36
CA TYR A 359 20.42 4.07 -13.21
C TYR A 359 20.14 2.61 -12.79
N GLU A 360 20.72 1.64 -13.49
CA GLU A 360 20.53 0.22 -13.18
C GLU A 360 21.12 -0.15 -11.81
N ASP A 361 22.30 0.36 -11.45
CA ASP A 361 22.89 0.18 -10.12
C ASP A 361 21.98 0.72 -9.01
N THR A 362 21.41 1.91 -9.21
CA THR A 362 20.46 2.51 -8.27
C THR A 362 19.19 1.67 -8.15
N LYS A 363 18.62 1.19 -9.27
CA LYS A 363 17.41 0.34 -9.24
C LYS A 363 17.66 -1.01 -8.59
N ASN A 364 18.83 -1.60 -8.77
CA ASN A 364 19.22 -2.83 -8.07
C ASN A 364 19.32 -2.58 -6.55
N LYS A 365 19.97 -1.50 -6.11
CA LYS A 365 20.04 -1.12 -4.69
C LYS A 365 18.66 -0.90 -4.07
N ILE A 366 17.75 -0.25 -4.81
CA ILE A 366 16.36 -0.09 -4.38
C ILE A 366 15.68 -1.44 -4.22
N SER A 367 15.84 -2.36 -5.19
CA SER A 367 15.27 -3.71 -5.12
C SER A 367 15.81 -4.49 -3.92
N ASP A 368 17.13 -4.50 -3.71
CA ASP A 368 17.78 -5.19 -2.61
C ASP A 368 17.32 -4.65 -1.25
N PHE A 369 17.15 -3.32 -1.15
CA PHE A 369 16.61 -2.69 0.04
C PHE A 369 15.15 -3.10 0.30
N CYS A 370 14.30 -3.11 -0.74
CA CYS A 370 12.91 -3.60 -0.60
C CYS A 370 12.85 -5.07 -0.16
N ASP A 371 13.73 -5.92 -0.70
CA ASP A 371 13.80 -7.33 -0.31
C ASP A 371 14.24 -7.47 1.15
N THR A 372 15.22 -6.67 1.58
CA THR A 372 15.66 -6.59 2.98
C THR A 372 14.52 -6.16 3.90
N VAL A 373 13.79 -5.08 3.55
CA VAL A 373 12.64 -4.59 4.34
C VAL A 373 11.53 -5.65 4.41
N ALA A 374 11.23 -6.33 3.30
CA ALA A 374 10.25 -7.40 3.26
C ALA A 374 10.60 -8.54 4.23
N SER A 375 11.86 -9.00 4.18
CA SER A 375 12.34 -10.07 5.07
C SER A 375 12.30 -9.66 6.54
N HIS A 376 12.71 -8.43 6.88
CA HIS A 376 12.62 -7.92 8.26
C HIS A 376 11.18 -7.78 8.73
N PHE A 377 10.27 -7.33 7.85
CA PHE A 377 8.85 -7.22 8.19
C PHE A 377 8.24 -8.60 8.48
N GLU A 378 8.48 -9.60 7.63
CA GLU A 378 7.93 -10.95 7.81
C GLU A 378 8.55 -11.73 8.97
N SER A 379 9.83 -11.52 9.26
CA SER A 379 10.53 -12.20 10.37
C SER A 379 10.43 -11.46 11.71
N GLY A 380 10.08 -10.17 11.69
CA GLY A 380 9.94 -9.34 12.89
C GLY A 380 8.56 -9.49 13.57
N PRO A 381 8.21 -8.55 14.47
CA PRO A 381 6.97 -8.63 15.25
C PRO A 381 5.67 -8.56 14.42
N ALA A 382 5.72 -8.20 13.13
CA ALA A 382 4.55 -8.30 12.27
C ALA A 382 4.14 -9.77 12.02
N CYS A 383 5.06 -10.73 12.21
CA CYS A 383 4.78 -12.16 12.02
C CYS A 383 3.60 -12.66 12.88
N PHE A 384 3.37 -12.05 14.05
CA PHE A 384 2.27 -12.38 14.95
C PHE A 384 0.89 -11.98 14.42
N LEU A 385 0.87 -11.07 13.44
CA LEU A 385 -0.33 -10.66 12.73
C LEU A 385 -0.55 -11.47 11.44
N LEU A 386 0.42 -12.27 11.00
CA LEU A 386 0.37 -13.04 9.76
C LEU A 386 -0.18 -14.45 9.98
N LYS A 387 -1.00 -14.92 9.03
CA LYS A 387 -1.44 -16.32 8.99
C LYS A 387 -0.23 -17.25 8.93
N ALA A 388 -0.25 -18.27 9.80
CA ALA A 388 0.69 -19.37 9.72
C ALA A 388 0.28 -20.27 8.55
N GLU A 389 1.04 -20.21 7.46
CA GLU A 389 0.82 -21.09 6.31
C GLU A 389 1.70 -22.33 6.41
N SER A 390 1.11 -23.50 6.20
CA SER A 390 1.84 -24.78 6.21
C SER A 390 2.54 -25.07 4.88
N GLU A 391 2.08 -24.45 3.80
CA GLU A 391 2.56 -24.72 2.44
C GLU A 391 3.55 -23.63 1.99
N ASP A 392 4.75 -24.04 1.56
CA ASP A 392 5.82 -23.11 1.17
C ASP A 392 5.40 -22.17 0.02
N HIS A 393 4.63 -22.66 -0.94
CA HIS A 393 4.17 -21.84 -2.07
C HIS A 393 3.27 -20.67 -1.65
N GLN A 394 2.52 -20.80 -0.56
CA GLN A 394 1.69 -19.71 -0.05
C GLN A 394 2.54 -18.64 0.65
N ARG A 395 3.58 -19.07 1.38
CA ARG A 395 4.57 -18.17 1.97
C ARG A 395 5.32 -17.40 0.89
N ASP A 396 5.80 -18.08 -0.13
CA ASP A 396 6.49 -17.46 -1.27
C ASP A 396 5.58 -16.47 -2.01
N HIS A 397 4.31 -16.82 -2.18
CA HIS A 397 3.33 -15.93 -2.80
C HIS A 397 3.08 -14.68 -1.94
N ARG A 398 2.91 -14.82 -0.62
CA ARG A 398 2.78 -13.70 0.31
C ARG A 398 3.98 -12.77 0.26
N ALA A 399 5.19 -13.33 0.35
CA ALA A 399 6.44 -12.59 0.32
C ALA A 399 6.62 -11.86 -1.02
N LYS A 400 6.23 -12.49 -2.13
CA LYS A 400 6.25 -11.86 -3.45
C LYS A 400 5.32 -10.64 -3.52
N GLN A 401 4.07 -10.78 -3.05
CA GLN A 401 3.12 -9.66 -3.04
C GLN A 401 3.62 -8.51 -2.15
N LEU A 402 4.23 -8.82 -1.00
CA LEU A 402 4.81 -7.80 -0.12
C LEU A 402 5.96 -7.05 -0.80
N ARG A 403 6.86 -7.75 -1.49
CA ARG A 403 7.94 -7.13 -2.27
C ARG A 403 7.42 -6.22 -3.38
N GLU A 404 6.35 -6.61 -4.07
CA GLU A 404 5.70 -5.78 -5.10
C GLU A 404 5.19 -4.46 -4.49
N ILE A 405 4.44 -4.53 -3.37
CA ILE A 405 3.95 -3.36 -2.63
C ILE A 405 5.11 -2.43 -2.21
N LEU A 406 6.19 -2.99 -1.66
CA LEU A 406 7.34 -2.19 -1.21
C LEU A 406 8.07 -1.53 -2.38
N ARG A 407 8.16 -2.19 -3.53
CA ARG A 407 8.74 -1.60 -4.76
C ARG A 407 7.88 -0.47 -5.30
N ASP A 408 6.56 -0.59 -5.25
CA ASP A 408 5.65 0.49 -5.64
C ASP A 408 5.78 1.69 -4.70
N ALA A 409 5.84 1.45 -3.39
CA ALA A 409 6.11 2.48 -2.39
C ALA A 409 7.46 3.18 -2.61
N ALA A 410 8.51 2.41 -2.87
CA ALA A 410 9.85 2.91 -3.16
C ALA A 410 9.87 3.77 -4.44
N ALA A 411 9.17 3.36 -5.49
CA ALA A 411 9.06 4.14 -6.73
C ALA A 411 8.31 5.46 -6.52
N ILE A 412 7.24 5.47 -5.71
CA ILE A 412 6.55 6.72 -5.33
C ILE A 412 7.48 7.61 -4.51
N ALA A 413 8.18 7.05 -3.52
CA ALA A 413 9.09 7.80 -2.66
C ALA A 413 10.25 8.41 -3.45
N GLU A 414 10.88 7.64 -4.34
CA GLU A 414 11.88 8.11 -5.28
C GLU A 414 11.32 9.34 -6.02
N ARG A 415 10.21 9.21 -6.74
CA ARG A 415 9.60 10.32 -7.49
C ARG A 415 9.39 11.58 -6.64
N LEU A 416 8.92 11.44 -5.39
CA LEU A 416 8.72 12.57 -4.48
C LEU A 416 10.04 13.17 -3.99
N TRP A 417 11.03 12.34 -3.65
CA TRP A 417 12.38 12.76 -3.24
C TRP A 417 13.22 13.33 -4.35
N THR A 418 12.62 13.48 -5.50
CA THR A 418 13.24 14.13 -6.61
C THR A 418 12.68 15.55 -6.88
N GLN A 419 11.58 15.89 -6.19
CA GLN A 419 10.95 17.20 -6.24
C GLN A 419 11.53 18.13 -5.18
N ASN A 420 11.65 19.42 -5.52
CA ASN A 420 12.21 20.47 -4.66
C ASN A 420 11.23 20.94 -3.57
N SER A 421 10.70 19.99 -2.82
CA SER A 421 9.76 20.16 -1.72
C SER A 421 10.17 19.26 -0.56
N SER A 422 9.92 19.69 0.67
CA SER A 422 10.00 18.79 1.81
C SER A 422 8.73 17.95 1.92
N LEU A 423 8.88 16.71 2.40
CA LEU A 423 7.77 15.84 2.77
C LEU A 423 7.65 15.83 4.28
N GLU A 424 6.42 15.94 4.78
CA GLU A 424 6.09 15.79 6.19
C GLU A 424 5.07 14.66 6.33
N THR A 425 5.29 13.78 7.30
CA THR A 425 4.39 12.66 7.58
C THR A 425 3.50 12.97 8.77
N VAL A 426 2.19 12.74 8.62
CA VAL A 426 1.19 12.89 9.67
C VAL A 426 0.95 11.52 10.31
N ASP A 427 1.89 11.10 11.16
CA ASP A 427 1.82 9.84 11.92
C ASP A 427 1.28 10.06 13.34
N LEU A 428 1.25 9.00 14.17
CA LEU A 428 0.73 9.11 15.53
C LEU A 428 1.58 10.07 16.39
N LYS A 429 2.90 10.06 16.22
CA LYS A 429 3.82 10.95 16.93
C LYS A 429 3.50 12.41 16.61
N TYR A 430 3.38 12.76 15.33
CA TYR A 430 2.96 14.08 14.86
C TYR A 430 1.62 14.51 15.48
N ILE A 431 0.64 13.60 15.47
CA ILE A 431 -0.69 13.83 16.04
C ILE A 431 -0.60 14.10 17.55
N GLN A 432 0.22 13.34 18.28
CA GLN A 432 0.39 13.48 19.73
C GLN A 432 1.13 14.77 20.10
N GLU A 433 2.24 15.06 19.43
CA GLU A 433 3.06 16.26 19.70
C GLU A 433 2.28 17.56 19.48
N ARG A 434 1.37 17.57 18.50
CA ARG A 434 0.51 18.72 18.21
C ARG A 434 -0.85 18.66 18.91
N ASN A 435 -1.08 17.67 19.77
CA ASN A 435 -2.34 17.42 20.49
C ASN A 435 -3.56 17.47 19.56
N LEU A 436 -3.44 16.89 18.35
CA LEU A 436 -4.51 16.87 17.37
C LEU A 436 -5.59 15.89 17.80
N THR A 437 -6.83 16.37 17.78
CA THR A 437 -8.03 15.54 17.91
C THR A 437 -8.63 15.28 16.54
N PHE A 438 -9.45 14.24 16.43
CA PHE A 438 -10.19 14.01 15.20
C PHE A 438 -11.18 15.14 14.94
N ASP A 439 -11.27 15.57 13.68
CA ASP A 439 -12.24 16.53 13.18
C ASP A 439 -12.56 16.13 11.74
N VAL A 440 -13.85 15.99 11.42
CA VAL A 440 -14.35 15.65 10.08
C VAL A 440 -13.89 16.65 9.02
N SER A 441 -13.80 17.92 9.39
CA SER A 441 -13.36 19.01 8.52
C SER A 441 -11.83 19.08 8.37
N SER A 442 -11.09 18.22 9.09
CA SER A 442 -9.63 18.24 9.07
C SER A 442 -9.09 18.00 7.65
N PRO A 443 -8.17 18.86 7.15
CA PRO A 443 -7.49 18.62 5.89
C PRO A 443 -6.42 17.53 6.01
N LEU A 444 -6.06 17.10 7.23
CA LEU A 444 -4.99 16.15 7.50
C LEU A 444 -5.48 14.77 7.91
N LEU A 445 -6.68 14.66 8.48
CA LEU A 445 -7.20 13.43 9.08
C LEU A 445 -8.47 12.94 8.38
N GLN A 446 -8.63 11.63 8.32
CA GLN A 446 -9.81 10.95 7.80
C GLN A 446 -10.17 9.77 8.70
N GLY A 447 -11.45 9.61 9.03
CA GLY A 447 -11.91 8.48 9.83
C GLY A 447 -11.82 7.17 9.04
N HIS A 448 -11.39 6.09 9.70
CA HIS A 448 -11.38 4.76 9.09
C HIS A 448 -12.81 4.25 8.90
N ARG A 449 -13.14 3.75 7.69
CA ARG A 449 -14.49 3.25 7.32
C ARG A 449 -15.04 2.15 8.24
N GLN A 450 -14.19 1.40 8.93
CA GLN A 450 -14.64 0.36 9.86
C GLN A 450 -14.70 0.81 11.32
N SER A 451 -14.32 2.05 11.64
CA SER A 451 -14.76 2.62 12.91
C SER A 451 -16.29 2.54 12.94
N ARG A 452 -16.87 2.32 14.11
CA ARG A 452 -18.31 2.05 14.38
C ARG A 452 -19.28 3.12 13.84
N LEU A 453 -18.73 4.10 13.14
CA LEU A 453 -19.25 5.31 12.55
C LEU A 453 -19.73 5.14 11.11
N ALA A 454 -19.43 4.05 10.41
CA ALA A 454 -19.95 3.81 9.05
C ALA A 454 -21.46 3.47 8.97
N GLY A 455 -22.23 3.84 9.99
CA GLY A 455 -23.68 3.98 9.92
C GLY A 455 -24.14 5.44 10.00
N ILE A 456 -23.20 6.39 10.07
CA ILE A 456 -23.45 7.83 10.11
C ILE A 456 -22.62 8.43 8.99
N ASP A 457 -23.25 9.32 8.23
CA ASP A 457 -22.64 9.95 7.05
C ASP A 457 -21.25 10.50 7.39
N ASP A 458 -20.34 10.51 6.40
CA ASP A 458 -18.97 11.01 6.53
C ASP A 458 -18.91 12.47 7.06
N ASP A 459 -20.05 13.15 7.21
CA ASP A 459 -20.25 14.51 7.73
C ASP A 459 -20.68 14.56 9.22
N ASP A 460 -20.68 13.45 9.96
CA ASP A 460 -21.13 13.44 11.36
C ASP A 460 -20.10 14.03 12.34
N GLU A 461 -20.37 15.27 12.75
CA GLU A 461 -19.58 16.04 13.72
C GLU A 461 -19.57 15.42 15.14
N VAL A 462 -20.39 14.40 15.45
CA VAL A 462 -20.42 13.73 16.78
C VAL A 462 -19.04 13.16 17.17
N ASN A 463 -18.17 12.93 16.20
CA ASN A 463 -16.84 12.38 16.43
C ASN A 463 -15.75 13.44 16.60
N ASN A 464 -16.07 14.71 16.37
CA ASN A 464 -15.13 15.79 16.52
C ASN A 464 -14.64 15.87 17.97
N GLY A 465 -13.34 16.12 18.15
CA GLY A 465 -12.67 16.14 19.45
C GLY A 465 -12.28 14.75 19.99
N ARG A 466 -12.67 13.65 19.33
CA ARG A 466 -12.30 12.31 19.80
C ARG A 466 -10.80 12.05 19.66
N LYS A 467 -10.29 11.26 20.61
CA LYS A 467 -8.92 10.79 20.64
C LYS A 467 -8.70 9.70 19.59
N ILE A 468 -7.60 9.82 18.88
CA ILE A 468 -7.14 8.85 17.89
C ILE A 468 -6.46 7.70 18.63
N LEU A 469 -6.92 6.47 18.38
CA LEU A 469 -6.36 5.27 18.98
C LEU A 469 -5.36 4.58 18.04
N ILE A 470 -5.69 4.44 16.75
CA ILE A 470 -4.83 3.78 15.77
C ILE A 470 -4.71 4.68 14.54
N VAL A 471 -3.51 4.82 14.01
CA VAL A 471 -3.25 5.39 12.68
C VAL A 471 -3.07 4.21 11.72
N THR A 472 -4.10 3.89 10.94
CA THR A 472 -4.05 2.76 10.00
C THR A 472 -3.26 3.10 8.73
N ARG A 473 -3.16 4.40 8.42
CA ARG A 473 -2.32 4.93 7.35
C ARG A 473 -1.84 6.32 7.75
N PRO A 474 -0.54 6.58 7.89
CA PRO A 474 -0.03 7.93 8.11
C PRO A 474 -0.36 8.85 6.94
N GLY A 475 -0.52 10.14 7.22
CA GLY A 475 -0.72 11.14 6.18
C GLY A 475 0.60 11.56 5.54
N LEU A 476 0.52 12.18 4.36
CA LEU A 476 1.65 12.74 3.65
C LEU A 476 1.32 14.16 3.18
N VAL A 477 2.15 15.11 3.57
CA VAL A 477 2.00 16.53 3.27
C VAL A 477 3.25 16.99 2.54
N ARG A 478 3.06 17.70 1.43
CA ARG A 478 4.15 18.37 0.72
C ARG A 478 4.24 19.81 1.18
N VAL A 479 5.41 20.21 1.68
CA VAL A 479 5.66 21.58 2.13
C VAL A 479 6.55 22.27 1.10
N GLU A 480 6.03 23.33 0.49
CA GLU A 480 6.73 24.18 -0.46
C GLU A 480 7.22 25.44 0.27
N GLN A 481 8.52 25.75 0.17
CA GLN A 481 9.13 26.81 0.97
C GLN A 481 8.74 28.24 0.50
N ASN A 482 8.21 28.39 -0.71
CA ASN A 482 7.85 29.69 -1.27
C ASN A 482 6.48 30.20 -0.80
N GLU A 483 5.65 29.36 -0.16
CA GLU A 483 4.37 29.79 0.38
C GLU A 483 4.61 30.30 1.81
N GLY A 484 4.77 31.62 1.96
CA GLY A 484 5.02 32.31 3.24
C GLY A 484 3.97 32.10 4.35
N ASN A 485 3.02 31.19 4.15
CA ASN A 485 1.98 30.80 5.11
C ASN A 485 2.18 29.38 5.69
N GLY A 486 3.24 28.66 5.31
CA GLY A 486 3.56 27.34 5.87
C GLY A 486 2.47 26.27 5.68
N SER A 487 1.45 26.53 4.86
CA SER A 487 0.37 25.59 4.59
C SER A 487 0.85 24.55 3.60
N GLY A 488 1.34 23.42 4.10
CA GLY A 488 1.65 22.27 3.25
C GLY A 488 0.41 21.77 2.49
N ARG A 489 0.61 21.26 1.28
CA ARG A 489 -0.44 20.63 0.48
C ARG A 489 -0.56 19.16 0.87
N THR A 490 -1.75 18.74 1.31
CA THR A 490 -2.01 17.33 1.63
C THR A 490 -1.98 16.49 0.34
N LEU A 491 -1.06 15.54 0.28
CA LEU A 491 -1.01 14.49 -0.74
C LEU A 491 -1.86 13.29 -0.30
N ALA A 492 -1.88 12.98 1.00
CA ALA A 492 -2.70 11.93 1.58
C ALA A 492 -3.10 12.29 3.01
N LYS A 493 -4.39 12.18 3.34
CA LYS A 493 -4.86 12.31 4.73
C LYS A 493 -4.47 11.09 5.56
N ALA A 494 -4.10 11.26 6.82
CA ALA A 494 -3.92 10.14 7.73
C ALA A 494 -5.28 9.48 7.98
N ILE A 495 -5.35 8.15 7.85
CA ILE A 495 -6.56 7.38 8.14
C ILE A 495 -6.45 6.89 9.58
N VAL A 496 -7.45 7.24 10.40
CA VAL A 496 -7.42 7.05 11.85
C VAL A 496 -8.62 6.28 12.38
N TRP A 497 -8.38 5.44 13.37
CA TRP A 497 -9.40 4.75 14.14
C TRP A 497 -9.52 5.40 15.53
N LEU A 498 -10.76 5.71 15.92
CA LEU A 498 -11.06 6.49 17.12
C LEU A 498 -11.36 5.57 18.31
N ASP A 499 -11.00 6.01 19.52
CA ASP A 499 -11.29 5.27 20.76
C ASP A 499 -12.81 5.24 21.03
N ASP A 500 -13.38 4.03 21.17
CA ASP A 500 -14.83 3.71 21.20
C ASP A 500 -15.61 4.33 22.39
N LEU A 501 -14.94 5.00 23.33
CA LEU A 501 -15.57 5.55 24.54
C LEU A 501 -15.94 7.02 24.38
N PRO A 502 -17.23 7.39 24.37
CA PRO A 502 -17.63 8.76 24.66
C PRO A 502 -17.24 9.06 26.12
N GLN A 503 -16.15 9.81 26.31
CA GLN A 503 -15.82 10.41 27.59
C GLN A 503 -16.92 11.43 27.93
N GLY A 504 -18.02 11.02 28.57
CA GLY A 504 -18.94 11.99 29.18
C GLY A 504 -20.46 11.84 28.97
N GLN A 505 -21.03 10.64 28.90
CA GLN A 505 -22.45 10.45 29.32
C GLN A 505 -22.59 9.86 30.74
N GLY A 506 -21.53 9.97 31.55
CA GLY A 506 -21.53 9.56 32.95
C GLY A 506 -21.14 10.70 33.89
N ALA A 507 -21.87 11.82 33.90
CA ALA A 507 -21.98 12.75 35.05
C ALA A 507 -22.93 13.93 34.75
N ARG A 508 -24.20 13.63 34.48
CA ARG A 508 -25.30 14.48 34.97
C ARG A 508 -26.13 13.58 35.89
N ARG A 509 -25.75 13.54 37.16
CA ARG A 509 -26.61 13.12 38.27
C ARG A 509 -27.06 14.36 39.01
#